data_AF-A0A840DZJ7-F1
#
_entry.id   AF-A0A840DZJ7-F1
#
_cell.length_a   1.000
_cell.length_b   1.000
_cell.length_c   1.000
_cell.angle_alpha   90.00
_cell.angle_beta   90.00
_cell.angle_gamma   90.00
#
_symmetry.space_group_name_H-M   'P 1'
#
loop_
_entity.id
_entity.type
_entity.pdbx_description
1 polymer ?
#
loop_
_entity_poly.entity_id
_entity_poly.type
_entity_poly.pdbx_seq_one_letter_code
_entity_poly.pdbx_strand_id
1 'polypeptide(L)'
;MEMISPGYPLTLKAGNTLTKQEEEQTLDVCNRLQALLSVKASVKQIEQASFLLSSMRVPANTDSKAVVLSYSMMLERISAYALKKGVEDIVTGQAIGISKTFMPTCGELLTYCQTLENTLLSKAETVRRAIENTREKTLKEKTAKEHFRPLTLVHKQELEETLNGIGGIMKRFGPQQSSEKC
;
A
#
# COMPACT_ATOMS: atom_id res chain seq x y z
N MET A 1 -7.51 5.32 -21.21
CA MET A 1 -7.10 5.28 -19.79
C MET A 1 -8.18 4.50 -19.08
N GLU A 2 -8.05 3.18 -19.01
CA GLU A 2 -9.06 2.31 -18.41
C GLU A 2 -8.46 1.62 -17.19
N MET A 3 -9.11 1.82 -16.04
CA MET A 3 -8.83 1.09 -14.81
C MET A 3 -9.64 -0.20 -14.86
N ILE A 4 -8.95 -1.32 -15.07
CA ILE A 4 -9.56 -2.64 -14.95
C ILE A 4 -9.64 -2.98 -13.46
N SER A 5 -10.86 -3.17 -12.97
CA SER A 5 -11.21 -3.96 -11.78
C SER A 5 -12.15 -5.08 -12.28
N PRO A 6 -12.28 -6.29 -11.68
CA PRO A 6 -11.80 -6.76 -10.39
C PRO A 6 -11.03 -8.10 -10.45
N GLY A 7 -10.11 -8.33 -9.51
CA GLY A 7 -9.42 -9.62 -9.36
C GLY A 7 -8.14 -9.48 -8.56
N TYR A 8 -8.20 -9.86 -7.28
CA TYR A 8 -7.03 -9.94 -6.41
C TYR A 8 -6.07 -11.03 -6.94
N PRO A 9 -4.74 -10.86 -6.87
CA PRO A 9 -3.98 -9.70 -6.38
C PRO A 9 -3.63 -8.71 -7.51
N LEU A 10 -3.61 -7.42 -7.16
CA LEU A 10 -3.16 -6.33 -8.05
C LEU A 10 -1.68 -6.51 -8.38
N THR A 11 -1.38 -6.99 -9.58
CA THR A 11 -0.03 -7.04 -10.12
C THR A 11 0.28 -5.74 -10.85
N LEU A 12 1.45 -5.14 -10.56
CA LEU A 12 2.00 -4.06 -11.39
C LEU A 12 1.99 -4.51 -12.86
N LYS A 13 1.57 -3.63 -13.79
CA LYS A 13 1.48 -3.99 -15.22
C LYS A 13 2.81 -4.57 -15.69
N ALA A 14 2.75 -5.77 -16.27
CA ALA A 14 3.89 -6.53 -16.73
C ALA A 14 4.79 -5.69 -17.64
N GLY A 15 6.05 -5.54 -17.24
CA GLY A 15 7.09 -4.86 -18.02
C GLY A 15 8.29 -4.46 -17.18
N ASN A 16 8.06 -3.84 -16.01
CA ASN A 16 9.12 -3.41 -15.10
C ASN A 16 8.82 -3.91 -13.69
N THR A 17 9.63 -4.84 -13.19
CA THR A 17 9.65 -5.17 -11.76
C THR A 17 10.28 -4.00 -11.02
N LEU A 18 9.59 -3.43 -10.03
CA LEU A 18 10.21 -2.42 -9.17
C LEU A 18 11.44 -3.03 -8.50
N THR A 19 12.54 -2.28 -8.50
CA THR A 19 13.70 -2.62 -7.69
C THR A 19 13.34 -2.52 -6.21
N LYS A 20 14.06 -3.25 -5.35
CA LYS A 20 13.87 -3.14 -3.88
C LYS A 20 13.96 -1.70 -3.37
N GLN A 21 14.81 -0.89 -4.00
CA GLN A 21 14.97 0.51 -3.67
C GLN A 21 13.73 1.33 -4.02
N GLU A 22 13.15 1.14 -5.20
CA GLU A 22 11.93 1.84 -5.61
C GLU A 22 10.73 1.42 -4.77
N GLU A 23 10.63 0.15 -4.37
CA GLU A 23 9.60 -0.31 -3.42
C GLU A 23 9.72 0.42 -2.08
N GLU A 24 10.93 0.49 -1.52
CA GLU A 24 11.18 1.13 -0.23
C GLU A 24 10.90 2.64 -0.28
N GLN A 25 11.33 3.32 -1.34
CA GLN A 25 11.03 4.72 -1.58
C GLN A 25 9.52 4.96 -1.71
N THR A 26 8.80 4.06 -2.41
CA THR A 26 7.36 4.18 -2.57
C THR A 26 6.61 3.99 -1.25
N LEU A 27 7.06 3.05 -0.41
CA LEU A 27 6.52 2.87 0.93
C LEU A 27 6.81 4.08 1.83
N ASP A 28 8.02 4.66 1.77
CA ASP A 28 8.35 5.90 2.49
C ASP A 28 7.41 7.05 2.07
N VAL A 29 7.15 7.22 0.77
CA VAL A 29 6.18 8.21 0.28
C VAL A 29 4.78 7.97 0.83
N CYS A 30 4.33 6.71 0.87
CA CYS A 30 3.03 6.37 1.45
C CYS A 30 2.95 6.70 2.95
N ASN A 31 4.00 6.40 3.70
CA ASN A 31 4.09 6.70 5.13
C ASN A 31 4.10 8.21 5.38
N ARG A 32 4.87 8.98 4.59
CA ARG A 32 4.89 10.44 4.67
C ARG A 32 3.54 11.05 4.34
N LEU A 33 2.83 10.52 3.33
CA LEU A 33 1.49 10.95 3.01
C LEU A 33 0.52 10.68 4.17
N GLN A 34 0.59 9.51 4.79
CA GLN A 34 -0.23 9.18 5.96
C GLN A 34 0.07 10.11 7.15
N ALA A 35 1.34 10.39 7.42
CA ALA A 35 1.74 11.34 8.44
C ALA A 35 1.21 12.75 8.16
N LEU A 36 1.31 13.21 6.90
CA LEU A 36 0.80 14.51 6.46
C LEU A 36 -0.72 14.64 6.65
N LEU A 37 -1.47 13.59 6.32
CA LEU A 37 -2.92 13.53 6.48
C LEU A 37 -3.37 13.30 7.93
N SER A 38 -2.46 12.93 8.83
CA SER A 38 -2.77 12.76 10.26
C SER A 38 -2.74 14.09 11.01
N VAL A 39 -2.02 15.11 10.51
CA VAL A 39 -1.93 16.42 11.13
C VAL A 39 -3.21 17.22 10.87
N LYS A 40 -3.98 17.45 11.93
CA LYS A 40 -5.24 18.20 11.87
C LYS A 40 -5.03 19.69 11.63
N ALA A 41 -6.01 20.31 10.98
CA ALA A 41 -6.01 21.74 10.72
C ALA A 41 -6.07 22.53 12.03
N SER A 42 -5.15 23.46 12.20
CA SER A 42 -5.18 24.40 13.32
C SER A 42 -6.22 25.50 13.11
N VAL A 43 -6.67 26.13 14.20
CA VAL A 43 -7.59 27.28 14.15
C VAL A 43 -7.11 28.35 13.16
N LYS A 44 -5.82 28.71 13.21
CA LYS A 44 -5.22 29.68 12.28
C LYS A 44 -5.34 29.27 10.81
N GLN A 45 -5.18 27.99 10.50
CA GLN A 45 -5.33 27.50 9.13
C GLN A 45 -6.80 27.52 8.68
N ILE A 46 -7.74 27.27 9.59
CA ILE A 46 -9.17 27.36 9.33
C ILE A 46 -9.60 28.81 9.09
N GLU A 47 -9.10 29.75 9.89
CA GLU A 47 -9.31 31.19 9.69
C GLU A 47 -8.76 31.65 8.33
N GLN A 48 -7.55 31.22 7.97
CA GLN A 48 -6.96 31.51 6.66
C GLN A 48 -7.78 30.93 5.51
N ALA A 49 -8.27 29.69 5.64
CA ALA A 49 -9.16 29.07 4.67
C ALA A 49 -10.45 29.88 4.50
N SER A 50 -11.08 30.26 5.62
CA SER A 50 -12.28 31.11 5.61
C SER A 50 -12.03 32.45 4.93
N PHE A 51 -10.90 33.08 5.21
CA PHE A 51 -10.52 34.35 4.60
C PHE A 51 -10.35 34.21 3.08
N LEU A 52 -9.64 33.19 2.60
CA LEU A 52 -9.45 32.95 1.17
C LEU A 52 -10.78 32.69 0.44
N LEU A 53 -11.65 31.89 1.03
CA LEU A 53 -12.97 31.58 0.47
C LEU A 53 -13.93 32.77 0.49
N SER A 54 -13.69 33.78 1.35
CA SER A 54 -14.46 35.02 1.37
C SER A 54 -14.29 35.89 0.11
N SER A 55 -13.31 35.57 -0.75
CA SER A 55 -13.19 36.16 -2.09
C SER A 55 -14.34 35.74 -3.03
N MET A 56 -15.07 34.68 -2.69
CA MET A 56 -16.23 34.19 -3.44
C MET A 56 -17.52 34.87 -2.99
N ARG A 57 -18.58 34.78 -3.80
CA ARG A 57 -19.86 35.39 -3.46
C ARG A 57 -20.53 34.64 -2.31
N VAL A 58 -20.82 35.33 -1.21
CA VAL A 58 -21.64 34.76 -0.13
C VAL A 58 -23.10 34.65 -0.61
N PRO A 59 -23.77 33.48 -0.47
CA PRO A 59 -25.18 33.34 -0.82
C PRO A 59 -26.06 34.35 -0.06
N ALA A 60 -27.14 34.80 -0.69
CA ALA A 60 -28.07 35.72 -0.05
C ALA A 60 -28.64 35.11 1.24
N ASN A 61 -28.84 35.94 2.27
CA ASN A 61 -29.35 35.54 3.59
C ASN A 61 -28.42 34.64 4.42
N THR A 62 -27.16 34.48 4.01
CA THR A 62 -26.16 33.77 4.82
C THR A 62 -25.51 34.72 5.83
N ASP A 63 -25.60 34.38 7.12
CA ASP A 63 -24.86 35.08 8.17
C ASP A 63 -23.38 34.67 8.11
N SER A 64 -22.50 35.61 7.77
CA SER A 64 -21.06 35.39 7.67
C SER A 64 -20.44 34.92 8.99
N LYS A 65 -20.97 35.35 10.15
CA LYS A 65 -20.50 34.89 11.46
C LYS A 65 -20.86 33.43 11.69
N ALA A 66 -22.04 33.01 11.27
CA ALA A 66 -22.47 31.62 11.35
C ALA A 66 -21.59 30.72 10.46
N VAL A 67 -21.20 31.19 9.26
CA VAL A 67 -20.28 30.45 8.37
C VAL A 67 -18.92 30.27 9.02
N VAL A 68 -18.29 31.34 9.51
CA VAL A 68 -16.97 31.27 10.17
C VAL A 68 -17.01 30.33 11.37
N LEU A 69 -18.05 30.43 12.21
CA LEU A 69 -18.22 29.54 13.36
C LEU A 69 -18.35 28.08 12.92
N SER A 70 -19.16 27.81 11.90
CA SER A 70 -19.35 26.46 11.37
C SER A 70 -18.04 25.85 10.84
N TYR A 71 -17.23 26.66 10.15
CA TYR A 71 -15.92 26.22 9.66
C TYR A 71 -14.99 25.86 10.81
N SER A 72 -14.88 26.73 11.82
CA SER A 72 -14.04 26.49 13.00
C SER A 72 -14.39 25.19 13.73
N MET A 73 -15.68 24.89 13.87
CA MET A 73 -16.14 23.69 14.61
C MET A 73 -15.97 22.39 13.80
N MET A 74 -16.15 22.44 12.48
CA MET A 74 -16.22 21.21 11.67
C MET A 74 -14.90 20.85 11.01
N LEU A 75 -14.11 21.86 10.62
CA LEU A 75 -12.88 21.65 9.84
C LEU A 75 -11.67 21.28 10.69
N GLU A 76 -11.74 21.40 12.02
CA GLU A 76 -10.71 20.91 12.95
C GLU A 76 -10.47 19.40 12.82
N ARG A 77 -11.46 18.66 12.29
CA ARG A 77 -11.40 17.21 12.11
C ARG A 77 -10.66 16.79 10.84
N ILE A 78 -10.41 17.74 9.96
CA ILE A 78 -9.77 17.55 8.67
C ILE A 78 -8.29 17.82 8.80
N SER A 79 -7.48 17.15 8.00
CA SER A 79 -6.05 17.41 7.91
C SER A 79 -5.78 18.82 7.39
N ALA A 80 -4.70 19.43 7.90
CA ALA A 80 -4.22 20.72 7.42
C ALA A 80 -3.93 20.69 5.91
N TYR A 81 -3.44 19.56 5.41
CA TYR A 81 -3.17 19.36 3.99
C TYR A 81 -4.46 19.38 3.16
N ALA A 82 -5.46 18.58 3.54
CA ALA A 82 -6.69 18.48 2.77
C ALA A 82 -7.50 19.77 2.79
N LEU A 83 -7.48 20.50 3.90
CA LEU A 83 -8.06 21.84 3.97
C LEU A 83 -7.37 22.81 3.01
N LYS A 84 -6.03 22.88 3.06
CA LYS A 84 -5.26 23.75 2.17
C LYS A 84 -5.52 23.41 0.70
N LYS A 85 -5.42 22.14 0.33
CA LYS A 85 -5.61 21.70 -1.06
C LYS A 85 -7.06 21.89 -1.51
N GLY A 86 -8.03 21.63 -0.63
CA GLY A 86 -9.44 21.88 -0.91
C GLY A 86 -9.73 23.35 -1.21
N VAL A 87 -9.20 24.27 -0.39
CA VAL A 87 -9.34 25.71 -0.64
C VAL A 87 -8.69 26.09 -1.97
N GLU A 88 -7.47 25.61 -2.23
CA GLU A 88 -6.76 25.86 -3.50
C GLU A 88 -7.57 25.40 -4.72
N ASP A 89 -8.11 24.18 -4.69
CA ASP A 89 -8.91 23.64 -5.78
C ASP A 89 -10.21 24.46 -5.98
N ILE A 90 -10.82 24.93 -4.91
CA ILE A 90 -12.06 25.73 -4.96
C ILE A 90 -11.78 27.11 -5.55
N VAL A 91 -10.78 27.83 -5.05
CA VAL A 91 -10.46 29.18 -5.53
C VAL A 91 -9.92 29.19 -6.96
N THR A 92 -9.30 28.09 -7.40
CA THR A 92 -8.84 27.92 -8.80
C THR A 92 -9.92 27.33 -9.71
N GLY A 93 -11.11 27.00 -9.19
CA GLY A 93 -12.22 26.45 -9.96
C GLY A 93 -12.02 25.00 -10.44
N GLN A 94 -11.08 24.28 -9.83
CA GLN A 94 -10.78 22.86 -10.07
C GLN A 94 -11.64 21.91 -9.23
N ALA A 95 -12.24 22.40 -8.14
CA ALA A 95 -13.07 21.60 -7.26
C ALA A 95 -14.35 21.12 -7.97
N ILE A 96 -14.49 19.81 -8.13
CA ILE A 96 -15.66 19.16 -8.72
C ILE A 96 -16.80 19.15 -7.69
N GLY A 97 -18.01 19.52 -8.13
CA GLY A 97 -19.20 19.49 -7.28
C GLY A 97 -19.34 20.69 -6.34
N ILE A 98 -18.42 21.66 -6.41
CA ILE A 98 -18.48 22.93 -5.67
C ILE A 98 -18.81 24.06 -6.65
N SER A 99 -19.60 25.05 -6.20
CA SER A 99 -19.88 26.25 -6.98
C SER A 99 -18.60 27.02 -7.28
N LYS A 100 -18.41 27.43 -8.54
CA LYS A 100 -17.31 28.32 -8.95
C LYS A 100 -17.55 29.78 -8.60
N THR A 101 -18.77 30.13 -8.19
CA THR A 101 -19.20 31.51 -7.95
C THR A 101 -19.50 31.76 -6.49
N PHE A 102 -20.17 30.81 -5.84
CA PHE A 102 -20.60 30.95 -4.46
C PHE A 102 -19.62 30.31 -3.49
N MET A 103 -19.41 30.97 -2.36
CA MET A 103 -18.64 30.43 -1.25
C MET A 103 -19.26 29.08 -0.82
N PRO A 104 -18.44 28.02 -0.63
CA PRO A 104 -18.95 26.72 -0.25
C PRO A 104 -19.58 26.78 1.15
N THR A 105 -20.66 26.05 1.35
CA THR A 105 -21.16 25.78 2.70
C THR A 105 -20.14 24.94 3.47
N CYS A 106 -20.25 24.93 4.81
CA CYS A 106 -19.37 24.12 5.64
C CYS A 106 -19.46 22.63 5.30
N GLY A 107 -20.67 22.13 5.03
CA GLY A 107 -20.89 20.74 4.62
C GLY A 107 -20.20 20.41 3.30
N GLU A 108 -20.35 21.27 2.28
CA GLU A 108 -19.70 21.08 0.98
C GLU A 108 -18.17 21.04 1.10
N LEU A 109 -17.58 21.99 1.81
CA LEU A 109 -16.13 22.03 2.02
C LEU A 109 -15.64 20.81 2.81
N LEU A 110 -16.36 20.44 3.88
CA LEU A 110 -16.04 19.28 4.70
C LEU A 110 -16.04 18.00 3.87
N THR A 111 -17.12 17.75 3.12
CA THR A 111 -17.26 16.57 2.27
C THR A 111 -16.20 16.53 1.18
N TYR A 112 -15.88 17.68 0.56
CA TYR A 112 -14.82 17.76 -0.44
C TYR A 112 -13.47 17.36 0.16
N CYS A 113 -13.09 17.95 1.28
CA CYS A 113 -11.82 17.64 1.93
C CYS A 113 -11.75 16.18 2.42
N GLN A 114 -12.82 15.64 3.00
CA GLN A 114 -12.88 14.22 3.40
C GLN A 114 -12.72 13.28 2.20
N THR A 115 -13.36 13.61 1.08
CA THR A 115 -13.24 12.83 -0.16
C THR A 115 -11.81 12.84 -0.68
N LEU A 116 -11.14 14.00 -0.60
CA LEU A 116 -9.74 14.16 -0.97
C LEU A 116 -8.82 13.29 -0.08
N GLU A 117 -9.00 13.33 1.24
CA GLU A 117 -8.25 12.48 2.18
C GLU A 117 -8.44 10.99 1.89
N ASN A 118 -9.70 10.56 1.80
CA ASN A 118 -10.05 9.16 1.58
C ASN A 118 -9.51 8.65 0.24
N THR A 119 -9.56 9.48 -0.80
CA THR A 119 -9.02 9.13 -2.11
C THR A 119 -7.50 8.95 -2.06
N LEU A 120 -6.78 9.85 -1.38
CA LEU A 120 -5.33 9.76 -1.23
C LEU A 120 -4.92 8.55 -0.39
N LEU A 121 -5.59 8.33 0.74
CA LEU A 121 -5.35 7.17 1.60
C LEU A 121 -5.65 5.85 0.89
N SER A 122 -6.77 5.77 0.16
CA SER A 122 -7.13 4.58 -0.62
C SER A 122 -6.11 4.27 -1.71
N LYS A 123 -5.58 5.28 -2.40
CA LYS A 123 -4.50 5.11 -3.38
C LYS A 123 -3.22 4.61 -2.72
N ALA A 124 -2.83 5.19 -1.58
CA ALA A 124 -1.65 4.76 -0.83
C ALA A 124 -1.77 3.31 -0.33
N GLU A 125 -2.94 2.94 0.19
CA GLU A 125 -3.28 1.56 0.58
C GLU A 125 -3.15 0.60 -0.60
N THR A 126 -3.71 0.97 -1.75
CA THR A 126 -3.66 0.18 -2.98
C THR A 126 -2.21 -0.09 -3.40
N VAL A 127 -1.36 0.95 -3.36
CA VAL A 127 0.06 0.84 -3.69
C VAL A 127 0.80 -0.04 -2.69
N ARG A 128 0.60 0.16 -1.38
CA ARG A 128 1.24 -0.68 -0.34
C ARG A 128 0.87 -2.14 -0.51
N ARG A 129 -0.41 -2.46 -0.72
CA ARG A 129 -0.88 -3.83 -0.95
C ARG A 129 -0.26 -4.43 -2.21
N ALA A 130 -0.08 -3.65 -3.28
CA ALA A 130 0.58 -4.13 -4.50
C ALA A 130 2.05 -4.49 -4.26
N ILE A 131 2.78 -3.69 -3.45
CA ILE A 131 4.17 -3.97 -3.07
C ILE A 131 4.26 -5.22 -2.20
N GLU A 132 3.42 -5.32 -1.16
CA GLU A 132 3.36 -6.49 -0.27
C GLU A 132 3.09 -7.78 -1.04
N ASN A 133 2.09 -7.78 -1.93
CA ASN A 133 1.78 -8.92 -2.79
C ASN A 133 2.96 -9.31 -3.70
N THR A 134 3.71 -8.32 -4.22
CA THR A 134 4.89 -8.55 -5.07
C THR A 134 6.03 -9.17 -4.27
N ARG A 135 6.27 -8.69 -3.04
CA ARG A 135 7.27 -9.25 -2.11
C ARG A 135 6.91 -10.69 -1.73
N GLU A 136 5.66 -10.96 -1.38
CA GLU A 136 5.18 -12.32 -1.06
C GLU A 136 5.33 -13.29 -2.24
N LYS A 137 4.96 -12.87 -3.46
CA LYS A 137 5.11 -13.69 -4.66
C LYS A 137 6.58 -14.04 -4.91
N THR A 138 7.47 -13.04 -4.81
CA THR A 138 8.91 -13.24 -4.98
C THR A 138 9.47 -14.20 -3.93
N LEU A 139 9.00 -14.13 -2.68
CA LEU A 139 9.40 -15.05 -1.62
C LEU A 139 8.95 -16.47 -1.92
N LYS A 140 7.68 -16.68 -2.29
CA LYS A 140 7.14 -17.99 -2.67
C LYS A 140 7.89 -18.61 -3.85
N GLU A 141 8.23 -17.82 -4.87
CA GLU A 141 9.03 -18.28 -6.02
C GLU A 141 10.46 -18.67 -5.64
N LYS A 142 11.09 -17.93 -4.70
CA LYS A 142 12.41 -18.30 -4.17
C LYS A 142 12.34 -19.59 -3.36
N THR A 143 11.38 -19.71 -2.46
CA THR A 143 11.17 -20.94 -1.67
C THR A 143 10.87 -22.12 -2.58
N ALA A 144 10.04 -21.96 -3.62
CA ALA A 144 9.81 -23.01 -4.61
C ALA A 144 11.11 -23.39 -5.35
N LYS A 145 11.91 -22.42 -5.82
CA LYS A 145 13.21 -22.71 -6.47
C LYS A 145 14.23 -23.37 -5.54
N GLU A 146 14.20 -23.07 -4.25
CA GLU A 146 15.01 -23.74 -3.22
C GLU A 146 14.50 -25.16 -2.93
N HIS A 147 13.19 -25.36 -2.92
CA HIS A 147 12.57 -26.67 -2.71
C HIS A 147 12.71 -27.59 -3.95
N PHE A 148 12.82 -27.00 -5.15
CA PHE A 148 13.08 -27.67 -6.42
C PHE A 148 14.56 -27.62 -6.82
N ARG A 149 15.46 -27.20 -5.92
CA ARG A 149 16.89 -27.33 -6.19
C ARG A 149 17.16 -28.84 -6.33
N PRO A 150 17.56 -29.33 -7.51
CA PRO A 150 17.91 -30.74 -7.64
C PRO A 150 19.00 -30.99 -6.60
N LEU A 151 18.87 -32.06 -5.82
CA LEU A 151 19.97 -32.59 -5.03
C LEU A 151 21.20 -32.61 -5.95
N THR A 152 22.10 -31.63 -5.76
CA THR A 152 23.25 -31.46 -6.62
C THR A 152 24.07 -32.75 -6.58
N LEU A 153 24.68 -33.12 -7.70
CA LEU A 153 25.47 -34.34 -7.95
C LEU A 153 26.29 -34.88 -6.75
N VAL A 154 26.76 -34.00 -5.86
CA VAL A 154 27.41 -34.34 -4.58
C VAL A 154 26.57 -35.27 -3.70
N HIS A 155 25.26 -35.02 -3.55
CA HIS A 155 24.37 -35.88 -2.75
C HIS A 155 24.09 -37.23 -3.43
N LYS A 156 24.19 -37.30 -4.77
CA LYS A 156 24.06 -38.57 -5.49
C LYS A 156 25.30 -39.45 -5.27
N GLN A 157 26.48 -38.84 -5.24
CA GLN A 157 27.75 -39.52 -4.99
C GLN A 157 27.83 -40.05 -3.55
N GLU A 158 27.43 -39.24 -2.56
CA GLU A 158 27.35 -39.68 -1.15
C GLU A 158 26.30 -40.79 -0.96
N LEU A 159 25.14 -40.74 -1.62
CA LEU A 159 24.15 -41.83 -1.57
C LEU A 159 24.67 -43.11 -2.23
N GLU A 160 25.34 -43.01 -3.39
CA GLU A 160 25.92 -44.16 -4.10
C GLU A 160 27.05 -44.81 -3.29
N GLU A 161 27.91 -44.03 -2.62
CA GLU A 161 28.94 -44.54 -1.71
C GLU A 161 28.32 -45.22 -0.47
N THR A 162 27.28 -44.62 0.11
CA THR A 162 26.58 -45.19 1.28
C THR A 162 25.86 -46.49 0.92
N LEU A 163 25.21 -46.56 -0.25
CA LEU A 163 24.52 -47.76 -0.74
C LEU A 163 25.49 -48.88 -1.13
N ASN A 164 26.62 -48.54 -1.77
CA ASN A 164 27.67 -49.52 -2.08
C ASN A 164 28.37 -50.04 -0.81
N GLY A 165 28.51 -49.22 0.23
CA GLY A 165 29.02 -49.64 1.55
C GLY A 165 28.08 -50.63 2.27
N ILE A 166 26.76 -50.42 2.16
CA ILE A 166 25.75 -51.31 2.78
C ILE A 166 25.62 -52.63 2.01
N GLY A 167 25.70 -52.61 0.67
CA GLY A 167 25.71 -53.83 -0.16
C GLY A 167 26.89 -54.77 0.11
N GLY A 168 28.02 -54.22 0.59
CA GLY A 168 29.18 -54.99 1.03
C GLY A 168 29.01 -55.71 2.38
N ILE A 169 28.11 -55.23 3.24
CA ILE A 169 27.85 -55.80 4.58
C ILE A 169 26.92 -57.02 4.48
N MET A 170 25.97 -57.05 3.54
CA MET A 170 25.09 -58.22 3.32
C MET A 170 25.81 -59.45 2.75
N LYS A 171 26.95 -59.31 2.07
CA LYS A 171 27.76 -60.47 1.61
C LYS A 171 28.56 -61.15 2.72
N ARG A 172 28.65 -60.57 3.92
CA ARG A 172 29.43 -61.12 5.04
C ARG A 172 28.61 -61.94 6.04
N PHE A 173 27.28 -62.01 5.86
CA PHE A 173 26.36 -62.78 6.69
C PHE A 173 25.52 -63.79 5.88
N GLY A 174 26.14 -64.47 4.92
CA GLY A 174 25.63 -65.72 4.35
C GLY A 174 26.04 -66.91 5.24
N PRO A 175 25.20 -67.95 5.39
CA PRO A 175 25.24 -68.88 6.52
C PRO A 175 26.50 -69.77 6.51
N GLN A 176 27.09 -69.96 7.70
CA GLN A 176 28.08 -71.00 7.97
C GLN A 176 27.48 -72.37 7.65
N GLN A 177 27.93 -73.01 6.57
CA GLN A 177 27.78 -74.45 6.40
C GLN A 177 28.82 -75.16 7.26
N SER A 178 28.36 -75.77 8.35
CA SER A 178 29.04 -76.86 9.03
C SER A 178 28.83 -78.13 8.21
N SER A 179 29.89 -78.82 7.81
CA SER A 179 29.81 -80.23 7.42
C SER A 179 30.76 -81.02 8.32
N GLU A 180 30.17 -81.75 9.26
CA GLU A 180 30.80 -82.76 10.09
C GLU A 180 31.38 -83.91 9.25
N LYS A 181 32.46 -84.47 9.77
CA LYS A 181 33.05 -85.75 9.36
C LYS A 181 32.14 -86.91 9.78
N CYS A 182 31.87 -87.83 8.87
CA CYS A 182 32.00 -89.29 9.03
C CYS A 182 31.71 -89.97 7.70
#